data_AF-A0A812FQ53-F1
#
_entry.id   AF-A0A812FQ53-F1
#
_cell.length_a   1.000
_cell.length_b   1.000
_cell.length_c   1.000
_cell.angle_alpha   90.00
_cell.angle_beta   90.00
_cell.angle_gamma   90.00
#
_symmetry.space_group_name_H-M   'P 1'
#
loop_
_entity.id
_entity.type
_entity.pdbx_description
1 polymer ?
#
loop_
_entity_poly.entity_id
_entity_poly.type
_entity_poly.pdbx_seq_one_letter_code
_entity_poly.pdbx_strand_id
1 'polypeptide(L)'
;MNKPELVQIIIKHLEDKLQIAYASTQRAIDAATDEETVPEHKYDTLALEASYLAHGQAMRVQESEEELRQYRSLVIRDFSDSAIAVGAYVELIDEHDNEKAFFVGPCSGGLTVSGKIKKSLFLLLNRLLGVL
;
A
#
# COMPACT_ATOMS: atom_id res chain seq x y z
N MET A 1 3.70 13.57 -17.41
CA MET A 1 3.83 12.24 -16.81
C MET A 1 2.91 11.31 -17.58
N ASN A 2 3.43 10.21 -18.11
CA ASN A 2 2.60 9.20 -18.80
C ASN A 2 2.21 8.06 -17.83
N LYS A 3 1.26 7.21 -18.24
CA LYS A 3 0.77 6.07 -17.42
C LYS A 3 1.92 5.13 -16.94
N PRO A 4 2.87 4.73 -17.80
CA PRO A 4 4.01 3.90 -17.36
C PRO A 4 4.88 4.56 -16.28
N GLU A 5 5.22 5.84 -16.43
CA GLU A 5 5.99 6.59 -15.42
C GLU A 5 5.27 6.63 -14.08
N LEU A 6 3.95 6.85 -14.11
CA LEU A 6 3.13 6.84 -12.90
C LEU A 6 3.16 5.48 -12.20
N VAL A 7 2.98 4.38 -12.95
CA VAL A 7 3.02 3.02 -12.38
C VAL A 7 4.39 2.76 -11.74
N GLN A 8 5.48 3.22 -12.33
CA GLN A 8 6.81 3.11 -11.73
C GLN A 8 6.97 3.92 -10.44
N ILE A 9 6.39 5.11 -10.35
CA ILE A 9 6.37 5.90 -9.10
C ILE A 9 5.62 5.14 -8.01
N ILE A 10 4.47 4.53 -8.35
CA ILE A 10 3.68 3.75 -7.40
C ILE A 10 4.47 2.51 -6.93
N ILE A 11 5.08 1.77 -7.86
CA ILE A 11 5.93 0.61 -7.54
C ILE A 11 7.03 1.01 -6.56
N LYS A 12 7.74 2.10 -6.82
CA LYS A 12 8.79 2.60 -5.92
C LYS A 12 8.25 2.92 -4.53
N HIS A 13 7.08 3.56 -4.44
CA HIS A 13 6.45 3.84 -3.16
C HIS A 13 6.07 2.57 -2.40
N LEU A 14 5.58 1.54 -3.10
CA LEU A 14 5.25 0.24 -2.50
C LEU A 14 6.50 -0.52 -2.06
N GLU A 15 7.62 -0.40 -2.77
CA GLU A 15 8.91 -0.94 -2.35
C GLU A 15 9.39 -0.28 -1.05
N ASP A 16 9.31 1.05 -0.94
CA ASP A 16 9.66 1.77 0.28
C ASP A 16 8.75 1.34 1.46
N LYS A 17 7.44 1.20 1.22
CA LYS A 17 6.48 0.71 2.20
C LYS A 17 6.81 -0.72 2.66
N LEU A 18 7.18 -1.60 1.74
CA LEU A 18 7.57 -2.97 2.03
C LEU A 18 8.85 -3.01 2.89
N GLN A 19 9.85 -2.18 2.60
CA GLN A 19 11.05 -2.07 3.43
C GLN A 19 10.73 -1.65 4.87
N ILE A 20 9.83 -0.67 5.04
CA ILE A 20 9.36 -0.25 6.37
C ILE A 20 8.67 -1.40 7.10
N ALA A 21 7.84 -2.19 6.42
CA ALA A 21 7.15 -3.34 7.01
C ALA A 21 8.14 -4.43 7.46
N TYR A 22 9.17 -4.74 6.67
CA TYR A 22 10.24 -5.66 7.06
C TYR A 22 10.99 -5.15 8.30
N ALA A 23 11.42 -3.88 8.30
CA ALA A 23 12.14 -3.30 9.42
C ALA A 23 11.28 -3.25 10.71
N SER A 24 9.96 -3.09 10.57
CA SER A 24 9.02 -3.16 11.68
C SER A 24 8.87 -4.57 12.24
N THR A 25 8.80 -5.57 11.34
CA THR A 25 8.73 -6.99 11.71
C THR A 25 10.00 -7.43 12.43
N GLN A 26 11.18 -7.07 11.92
CA GLN A 26 12.45 -7.44 12.55
C GLN A 26 12.54 -6.87 13.98
N ARG A 27 12.21 -5.59 14.17
CA ARG A 27 12.20 -4.97 15.51
C ARG A 27 11.24 -5.66 16.48
N ALA A 28 10.08 -6.10 16.00
CA ALA A 28 9.12 -6.81 16.84
C ALA A 28 9.61 -8.22 17.20
N ILE A 29 10.30 -8.91 16.28
CA ILE A 29 10.95 -10.19 16.55
C ILE A 29 12.07 -10.01 17.58
N ASP A 30 12.96 -9.05 17.37
CA ASP A 30 14.08 -8.78 18.27
C ASP A 30 13.58 -8.54 19.69
N ALA A 31 12.53 -7.72 19.86
CA ALA A 31 11.88 -7.48 21.14
C ALA A 31 11.24 -8.74 21.75
N ALA A 32 10.67 -9.63 20.94
CA ALA A 32 10.07 -10.88 21.42
C ALA A 32 11.11 -11.91 21.86
N THR A 33 12.36 -11.78 21.39
CA THR A 33 13.47 -12.69 21.71
C THR A 33 14.52 -12.08 22.64
N ASP A 34 14.30 -10.85 23.08
CA ASP A 34 15.20 -10.13 23.99
C ASP A 34 15.28 -10.85 25.34
N GLU A 35 16.48 -10.87 25.94
CA GLU A 35 16.69 -11.45 27.27
C GLU A 35 15.88 -10.68 28.33
N GLU A 36 15.64 -9.37 28.13
CA GLU A 36 14.80 -8.55 29.02
C GLU A 36 13.30 -8.85 28.91
N THR A 37 12.86 -9.56 27.86
CA THR A 37 11.45 -9.95 27.71
C THR A 37 11.18 -11.40 28.15
N VAL A 38 12.21 -12.12 28.59
CA VAL A 38 12.08 -13.46 29.17
C VAL A 38 11.19 -13.39 30.42
N PRO A 39 10.10 -14.19 30.49
CA PRO A 39 9.23 -14.21 31.66
C PRO A 39 10.01 -14.63 32.93
N GLU A 40 10.12 -13.73 33.91
CA GLU A 40 10.68 -14.02 35.23
C GLU A 40 9.63 -14.67 36.15
N HIS A 41 8.35 -14.41 35.88
CA HIS A 41 7.19 -14.87 36.64
C HIS A 41 6.07 -15.39 35.72
N LYS A 42 5.19 -16.23 36.28
CA LYS A 42 4.08 -16.91 35.57
C LYS A 42 2.98 -15.97 35.04
N TYR A 43 3.07 -14.67 35.29
CA TYR A 43 2.11 -13.66 34.84
C TYR A 43 2.72 -12.67 33.85
N ASP A 44 4.00 -12.82 33.50
CA ASP A 44 4.66 -11.90 32.58
C ASP A 44 4.21 -12.18 31.15
N THR A 45 3.73 -11.13 30.47
CA THR A 45 3.14 -11.21 29.13
C THR A 45 3.99 -10.54 28.06
N LEU A 46 5.10 -9.89 28.42
CA LEU A 46 5.88 -9.06 27.50
C LEU A 46 6.35 -9.81 26.25
N ALA A 47 6.98 -10.99 26.41
CA ALA A 47 7.36 -11.83 25.27
C ALA A 47 6.16 -12.29 24.43
N LEU A 48 5.02 -12.58 25.07
CA LEU A 48 3.82 -13.02 24.38
C LEU A 48 3.20 -11.88 23.56
N GLU A 49 3.06 -10.69 24.15
CA GLU A 49 2.56 -9.48 23.49
C GLU A 49 3.47 -9.07 22.32
N ALA A 50 4.79 -9.11 22.53
CA ALA A 50 5.77 -8.86 21.48
C ALA A 50 5.67 -9.89 20.34
N SER A 51 5.43 -11.16 20.65
CA SER A 51 5.21 -12.21 19.64
C SER A 51 3.95 -11.96 18.81
N TYR A 52 2.85 -11.52 19.43
CA TYR A 52 1.63 -11.14 18.70
C TYR A 52 1.85 -9.92 17.81
N LEU A 53 2.60 -8.92 18.28
CA LEU A 53 3.00 -7.77 17.47
C LEU A 53 3.86 -8.21 16.27
N ALA A 54 4.84 -9.07 16.48
CA ALA A 54 5.69 -9.61 15.42
C ALA A 54 4.86 -10.34 14.35
N HIS A 55 3.90 -11.17 14.79
CA HIS A 55 2.98 -11.84 13.87
C HIS A 55 2.14 -10.84 13.06
N GLY A 56 1.57 -9.83 13.72
CA GLY A 56 0.82 -8.77 13.04
C GLY A 56 1.66 -8.00 12.01
N GLN A 57 2.93 -7.70 12.32
CA GLN A 57 3.84 -7.05 11.37
C GLN A 57 4.19 -7.97 10.19
N ALA A 58 4.37 -9.26 10.42
CA ALA A 58 4.62 -10.24 9.36
C ALA A 58 3.45 -10.32 8.36
N MET A 59 2.19 -10.26 8.86
CA MET A 59 1.02 -10.18 7.98
C MET A 59 1.06 -8.93 7.10
N ARG A 60 1.49 -7.78 7.63
CA ARG A 60 1.63 -6.54 6.85
C ARG A 60 2.71 -6.61 5.77
N VAL A 61 3.78 -7.37 6.01
CA VAL A 61 4.80 -7.67 4.99
C VAL A 61 4.16 -8.45 3.85
N GLN A 62 3.43 -9.53 4.16
CA GLN A 62 2.76 -10.35 3.14
C GLN A 62 1.75 -9.55 2.31
N GLU A 63 0.96 -8.68 2.95
CA GLU A 63 0.04 -7.77 2.27
C GLU A 63 0.80 -6.82 1.33
N SER A 64 1.90 -6.21 1.80
CA SER A 64 2.69 -5.26 1.01
C SER A 64 3.40 -5.94 -0.17
N GLU A 65 3.87 -7.17 -0.01
CA GLU A 65 4.42 -7.99 -1.10
C GLU A 65 3.35 -8.30 -2.16
N GLU A 66 2.13 -8.62 -1.74
CA GLU A 66 1.03 -8.89 -2.65
C GLU A 66 0.61 -7.63 -3.42
N GLU A 67 0.51 -6.49 -2.75
CA GLU A 67 0.26 -5.20 -3.40
C GLU A 67 1.33 -4.92 -4.47
N LEU A 68 2.61 -5.08 -4.13
CA LEU A 68 3.72 -4.88 -5.06
C LEU A 68 3.66 -5.85 -6.25
N ARG A 69 3.30 -7.11 -6.03
CA ARG A 69 3.09 -8.10 -7.11
C ARG A 69 1.96 -7.68 -8.05
N GLN A 70 0.84 -7.21 -7.53
CA GLN A 70 -0.29 -6.77 -8.35
C GLN A 70 0.05 -5.56 -9.22
N TYR A 71 0.83 -4.61 -8.69
CA TYR A 71 1.32 -3.48 -9.50
C TYR A 71 2.36 -3.87 -10.54
N ARG A 72 3.29 -4.76 -10.21
CA ARG A 72 4.30 -5.25 -11.17
C ARG A 72 3.69 -6.07 -12.31
N SER A 73 2.56 -6.72 -12.06
CA SER A 73 1.79 -7.47 -13.06
C SER A 73 0.70 -6.65 -13.76
N LEU A 74 0.55 -5.36 -13.41
CA LEU A 74 -0.46 -4.49 -13.98
C LEU A 74 -0.18 -4.24 -15.47
N VAL A 75 -1.13 -4.66 -16.31
CA VAL A 75 -1.08 -4.38 -17.75
C VAL A 75 -1.74 -3.04 -18.02
N ILE A 76 -0.97 -2.08 -18.54
CA ILE A 76 -1.49 -0.77 -18.94
C ILE A 76 -2.29 -0.93 -20.24
N ARG A 77 -3.55 -0.52 -20.20
CA ARG A 77 -4.46 -0.57 -21.35
C ARG A 77 -4.85 0.84 -21.80
N ASP A 78 -5.30 0.92 -23.04
CA ASP A 78 -6.04 2.08 -23.52
C ASP A 78 -7.52 1.96 -23.13
N PHE A 79 -8.13 3.08 -22.78
CA PHE A 79 -9.50 3.16 -22.29
C PHE A 79 -10.38 4.11 -23.12
N SER A 80 -9.95 4.53 -24.31
CA SER A 80 -10.66 5.49 -25.17
C SER A 80 -12.13 5.14 -25.41
N ASP A 81 -12.43 3.86 -25.64
CA ASP A 81 -13.77 3.36 -26.01
C ASP A 81 -14.28 2.27 -25.07
N SER A 82 -13.83 2.29 -23.81
CA SER A 82 -14.19 1.27 -22.82
C SER A 82 -14.56 1.89 -21.48
N ALA A 83 -15.35 1.16 -20.70
CA ALA A 83 -15.66 1.57 -19.33
C ALA A 83 -14.37 1.71 -18.48
N ILE A 84 -14.42 2.63 -17.52
CA ILE A 84 -13.34 2.83 -16.54
C ILE A 84 -13.09 1.53 -15.77
N ALA A 85 -11.84 1.07 -15.74
CA ALA A 85 -11.42 -0.11 -14.96
C ALA A 85 -10.01 0.05 -14.38
N VAL A 86 -9.50 -0.99 -13.73
CA VAL A 86 -8.13 -1.03 -13.19
C VAL A 86 -7.10 -0.67 -14.27
N GLY A 87 -6.21 0.26 -13.94
CA GLY A 87 -5.21 0.83 -14.86
C GLY A 87 -5.69 2.09 -15.58
N ALA A 88 -6.94 2.50 -15.41
CA ALA A 88 -7.45 3.75 -15.97
C ALA A 88 -6.88 4.97 -15.26
N TYR A 89 -6.59 6.01 -16.04
CA TYR A 89 -6.28 7.35 -15.57
C TYR A 89 -7.47 8.24 -15.96
N VAL A 90 -8.07 8.89 -14.97
CA VAL A 90 -9.34 9.61 -15.10
C VAL A 90 -9.13 11.05 -14.62
N GLU A 91 -9.51 12.02 -15.44
CA GLU A 91 -9.57 13.42 -15.03
C GLU A 91 -11.02 13.78 -14.75
N LEU A 92 -11.27 14.37 -13.59
CA LEU A 92 -12.58 14.83 -13.16
C LEU A 92 -12.51 16.33 -12.87
N ILE A 93 -13.59 17.02 -13.14
CA ILE A 93 -13.78 18.43 -12.78
C ILE A 93 -14.94 18.48 -11.81
N ASP A 94 -14.76 19.16 -10.68
CA ASP A 94 -15.85 19.38 -9.73
C ASP A 94 -16.73 20.58 -10.14
N GLU A 95 -17.81 20.81 -9.40
CA GLU A 95 -18.78 21.89 -9.66
C GLU A 95 -18.18 23.31 -9.57
N HIS A 96 -16.93 23.44 -9.07
CA HIS A 96 -16.22 24.70 -8.91
C HIS A 96 -15.03 24.82 -9.88
N ASP A 97 -15.04 24.09 -11.00
CA ASP A 97 -13.99 24.05 -12.02
C ASP A 97 -12.61 23.58 -11.49
N ASN A 98 -12.56 22.83 -10.38
CA ASN A 98 -11.30 22.24 -9.93
C ASN A 98 -11.06 20.91 -10.62
N GLU A 99 -10.00 20.85 -11.42
CA GLU A 99 -9.55 19.62 -12.07
C GLU A 99 -8.75 18.74 -11.09
N LYS A 100 -9.12 17.47 -11.02
CA LYS A 100 -8.42 16.43 -10.26
C LYS A 100 -8.15 15.22 -11.14
N ALA A 101 -7.02 14.57 -10.91
CA ALA A 101 -6.67 13.35 -11.60
C ALA A 101 -6.75 12.15 -10.65
N PHE A 102 -7.21 11.02 -11.16
CA PHE A 102 -7.33 9.76 -10.43
C PHE A 102 -6.70 8.63 -11.24
N PHE A 103 -6.03 7.72 -10.55
CA PHE A 103 -5.58 6.46 -11.12
C PHE A 103 -6.27 5.31 -10.41
N VAL A 104 -6.91 4.42 -11.19
CA VAL A 104 -7.61 3.26 -10.66
C VAL A 104 -6.60 2.12 -10.47
N GLY A 105 -6.14 1.91 -9.26
CA GLY A 105 -5.17 0.87 -8.92
C GLY A 105 -5.81 -0.51 -8.74
N PRO A 106 -5.05 -1.61 -8.93
CA PRO A 106 -5.52 -2.96 -8.59
C PRO A 106 -5.74 -3.14 -7.06
N CYS A 107 -4.92 -2.46 -6.26
CA CYS A 107 -4.94 -2.46 -4.80
C CYS A 107 -4.35 -1.14 -4.30
N SER A 108 -4.27 -0.95 -2.98
CA SER A 108 -3.74 0.26 -2.32
C SER A 108 -4.38 1.61 -2.71
N GLY A 109 -5.07 2.26 -1.77
CA GLY A 109 -5.60 3.62 -1.93
C GLY A 109 -4.78 4.65 -1.18
N GLY A 110 -5.10 5.94 -1.37
CA GLY A 110 -4.60 7.01 -0.50
C GLY A 110 -3.19 7.53 -0.80
N LEU A 111 -2.48 6.98 -1.78
CA LEU A 111 -1.26 7.59 -2.31
C LEU A 111 -1.64 8.80 -3.17
N THR A 112 -1.04 9.95 -2.82
CA THR A 112 -1.11 11.17 -3.64
C THR A 112 0.24 11.39 -4.31
N VAL A 113 0.25 11.43 -5.64
CA VAL A 113 1.46 11.74 -6.42
C VAL A 113 1.37 13.17 -6.92
N SER A 114 2.35 14.00 -6.55
CA SER A 114 2.50 15.36 -7.07
C SER A 114 3.35 15.34 -8.33
N GLY A 115 2.76 15.62 -9.48
CA GLY A 115 3.49 15.79 -10.74
C GLY A 115 4.08 17.20 -10.91
N LYS A 116 4.86 17.42 -11.98
CA LYS A 116 5.31 18.76 -12.42
C LYS A 116 4.14 19.67 -12.87
N ILE A 117 2.97 19.10 -13.11
CA ILE A 117 1.75 19.81 -13.47
C ILE A 117 0.90 19.90 -12.20
N LYS A 118 0.30 21.06 -11.92
CA LYS A 118 -0.46 21.40 -10.69
C LYS A 118 -1.64 20.47 -10.31
N LYS A 119 -1.82 19.33 -10.98
CA LYS A 119 -2.85 18.34 -10.69
C LYS A 119 -2.34 17.32 -9.67
N SER A 120 -3.01 17.23 -8.52
CA SER A 120 -2.82 16.12 -7.58
C SER A 120 -3.44 14.86 -8.17
N LEU A 121 -2.68 13.76 -8.14
CA LEU A 121 -3.15 12.46 -8.59
C LEU A 121 -3.42 11.55 -7.41
N PHE A 122 -4.64 11.04 -7.32
CA PHE A 122 -5.07 10.14 -6.25
C PHE A 122 -5.19 8.70 -6.74
N LEU A 123 -4.76 7.75 -5.92
CA LEU A 123 -5.02 6.33 -6.16
C LEU A 123 -6.33 5.85 -5.54
N LEU A 124 -7.18 5.29 -6.40
CA LEU A 124 -8.43 4.65 -6.02
C LEU A 124 -8.23 3.14 -5.86
N LEU A 125 -8.78 2.61 -4.78
CA LEU A 125 -8.76 1.19 -4.44
C LEU A 125 -9.83 0.45 -5.24
N ASN A 126 -9.46 -0.54 -6.06
CA ASN A 126 -10.43 -1.48 -6.60
C ASN A 126 -10.60 -2.70 -5.67
N ARG A 127 -11.20 -2.49 -4.49
CA ARG A 127 -11.71 -3.61 -3.67
C ARG A 127 -13.23 -3.58 -3.78
N LEU A 128 -13.82 -4.66 -4.31
CA LEU A 128 -15.19 -5.01 -3.93
C LEU A 128 -15.19 -5.17 -2.41
N LEU A 129 -16.02 -4.43 -1.69
CA LEU A 129 -16.28 -4.73 -0.28
C LEU A 129 -16.72 -6.19 -0.23
N GLY A 130 -15.85 -7.06 0.29
CA GLY A 130 -16.31 -8.34 0.81
C GLY A 130 -17.40 -8.01 1.82
N VAL A 131 -18.61 -8.50 1.56
CA VAL A 131 -19.69 -8.51 2.54
C VAL A 131 -19.14 -9.17 3.81
N LEU A 132 -19.38 -8.47 4.93
CA LEU A 132 -18.98 -8.79 6.31
C LEU A 132 -19.12 -10.27 6.68
#